data_AF-A0A3A6TQX1-F1
#
_entry.id   AF-A0A3A6TQX1-F1
#
_cell.length_a   1.000
_cell.length_b   1.000
_cell.length_c   1.000
_cell.angle_alpha   90.00
_cell.angle_beta   90.00
_cell.angle_gamma   90.00
#
_symmetry.space_group_name_H-M   'P 1'
#
loop_
_entity.id
_entity.type
_entity.pdbx_description
1 polymer ?
#
loop_
_entity_poly.entity_id
_entity_poly.type
_entity_poly.pdbx_seq_one_letter_code
_entity_poly.pdbx_strand_id
1 'polypeptide(L)'
;MKKLAIGLLLGLSACAATAEPTNGEAKQGENGVLTMWDSNRQSWLNVEPFWLEYAKQNGGLTWGKTDSYPDYDKVNEGDKILIQLAQGNCLMEFFHSRWRRANDVRRWNDQVNNFGGCPHVFE
;
A
#
# COMPACT_ATOMS: atom_id res chain seq x y z
N MET A 1 -37.72 59.01 -4.97
CA MET A 1 -37.70 57.96 -6.02
C MET A 1 -36.43 57.13 -5.87
N LYS A 2 -36.56 55.82 -6.08
CA LYS A 2 -35.72 54.72 -5.60
C LYS A 2 -34.22 54.84 -5.93
N LYS A 3 -33.35 54.70 -4.92
CA LYS A 3 -31.91 54.41 -5.10
C LYS A 3 -31.78 52.92 -5.42
N LEU A 4 -31.34 52.59 -6.64
CA LEU A 4 -31.05 51.22 -7.04
C LEU A 4 -29.62 50.89 -6.58
N ALA A 5 -29.47 50.06 -5.55
CA ALA A 5 -28.18 49.48 -5.18
C ALA A 5 -28.06 48.13 -5.90
N ILE A 6 -27.23 48.08 -6.95
CA ILE A 6 -26.87 46.84 -7.63
C ILE A 6 -25.74 46.20 -6.80
N GLY A 7 -26.11 45.21 -6.00
CA GLY A 7 -25.15 44.38 -5.26
C GLY A 7 -24.45 43.41 -6.21
N LEU A 8 -23.13 43.57 -6.36
CA LEU A 8 -22.26 42.64 -7.06
C LEU A 8 -22.07 41.39 -6.17
N LEU A 9 -22.83 40.33 -6.42
CA LEU A 9 -22.57 39.01 -5.81
C LEU A 9 -21.32 38.38 -6.45
N LEU A 10 -20.19 38.48 -5.77
CA LEU A 10 -19.02 37.64 -6.03
C LEU A 10 -19.30 36.22 -5.53
N GLY A 11 -19.63 35.31 -6.44
CA GLY A 11 -19.74 33.88 -6.16
C GLY A 11 -18.36 33.27 -5.94
N LEU A 12 -17.99 33.07 -4.67
CA LEU A 12 -16.86 32.23 -4.28
C LEU A 12 -17.27 30.76 -4.45
N SER A 13 -17.02 30.18 -5.63
CA SER A 13 -17.03 28.73 -5.79
C SER A 13 -15.84 28.13 -5.05
N ALA A 14 -16.09 27.60 -3.85
CA ALA A 14 -15.12 26.77 -3.16
C ALA A 14 -15.00 25.42 -3.88
N CYS A 15 -13.92 25.21 -4.62
CA CYS A 15 -13.52 23.87 -5.04
C CYS A 15 -13.17 23.08 -3.77
N ALA A 16 -14.01 22.12 -3.39
CA ALA A 16 -13.62 21.12 -2.40
C ALA A 16 -12.51 20.26 -3.01
N ALA A 17 -11.27 20.51 -2.60
CA ALA A 17 -10.15 19.66 -2.95
C ALA A 17 -10.29 18.37 -2.14
N THR A 18 -10.64 17.27 -2.82
CA THR A 18 -10.51 15.93 -2.25
C THR A 18 -9.02 15.69 -2.01
N ALA A 19 -8.64 15.27 -0.80
CA ALA A 19 -7.24 14.95 -0.52
C ALA A 19 -6.79 13.79 -1.43
N GLU A 20 -5.60 13.93 -2.01
CA GLU A 20 -5.00 12.87 -2.83
C GLU A 20 -4.73 11.63 -1.96
N PRO A 21 -4.94 10.42 -2.48
CA PRO A 21 -4.69 9.21 -1.71
C PRO A 21 -3.22 9.07 -1.31
N THR A 22 -2.98 8.44 -0.16
CA THR A 22 -1.61 8.23 0.35
C THR A 22 -1.00 6.93 -0.18
N ASN A 23 0.33 6.86 -0.31
CA ASN A 23 0.97 5.65 -0.83
C ASN A 23 0.69 4.43 0.07
N GLY A 24 0.16 3.37 -0.52
CA GLY A 24 -0.27 2.17 0.18
C GLY A 24 -1.64 2.28 0.85
N GLU A 25 -2.35 3.40 0.70
CA GLU A 25 -3.77 3.44 1.02
C GLU A 25 -4.48 2.30 0.30
N ALA A 26 -5.35 1.58 1.00
CA ALA A 26 -6.04 0.42 0.46
C ALA A 26 -7.55 0.64 0.49
N LYS A 27 -8.23 0.17 -0.56
CA LYS A 27 -9.69 0.16 -0.64
C LYS A 27 -10.20 -1.09 -1.33
N GLN A 28 -11.38 -1.52 -0.93
CA GLN A 28 -12.10 -2.58 -1.59
C GLN A 28 -13.07 -1.96 -2.61
N GLY A 29 -12.94 -2.35 -3.89
CA GLY A 29 -13.86 -1.94 -4.94
C GLY A 29 -15.24 -2.59 -4.78
N GLU A 30 -16.22 -2.14 -5.58
CA GLU A 30 -17.60 -2.68 -5.57
C GLU A 30 -17.65 -4.19 -5.89
N ASN A 31 -16.68 -4.70 -6.63
CA ASN A 31 -16.52 -6.13 -6.94
C ASN A 31 -15.82 -6.93 -5.84
N GLY A 32 -15.54 -6.32 -4.68
CA GLY A 32 -14.83 -6.96 -3.57
C GLY A 32 -13.31 -7.05 -3.75
N VAL A 33 -12.74 -6.54 -4.84
CA VAL A 33 -11.29 -6.60 -5.08
C VAL A 33 -10.58 -5.55 -4.26
N LEU A 34 -9.59 -5.98 -3.46
CA LEU A 34 -8.71 -5.09 -2.71
C LEU A 34 -7.66 -4.48 -3.65
N THR A 35 -7.57 -3.16 -3.63
CA THR A 35 -6.58 -2.37 -4.38
C THR A 35 -5.82 -1.44 -3.46
N MET A 36 -4.61 -1.06 -3.86
CA MET A 36 -3.71 -0.18 -3.11
C MET A 36 -3.22 0.94 -4.00
N TRP A 37 -3.15 2.16 -3.46
CA TRP A 37 -2.67 3.33 -4.19
C TRP A 37 -1.15 3.33 -4.27
N ASP A 38 -0.62 3.36 -5.51
CA ASP A 38 0.79 3.59 -5.77
C ASP A 38 1.01 5.06 -6.15
N SER A 39 1.70 5.80 -5.28
CA SER A 39 1.97 7.22 -5.46
C SER A 39 2.95 7.53 -6.60
N ASN A 40 3.81 6.58 -7.00
CA ASN A 40 4.75 6.81 -8.09
C ASN A 40 4.07 6.65 -9.46
N ARG A 41 3.13 5.71 -9.55
CA ARG A 41 2.31 5.46 -10.74
C ARG A 41 1.02 6.27 -10.77
N GLN A 42 0.67 6.95 -9.67
CA GLN A 42 -0.57 7.71 -9.52
C GLN A 42 -1.79 6.85 -9.90
N SER A 43 -1.83 5.60 -9.43
CA SER A 43 -2.88 4.65 -9.78
C SER A 43 -3.17 3.64 -8.68
N TRP A 44 -4.42 3.16 -8.65
CA TRP A 44 -4.83 2.03 -7.83
C TRP A 44 -4.41 0.73 -8.50
N LEU A 45 -3.58 -0.05 -7.82
CA LEU A 45 -3.08 -1.34 -8.27
C LEU A 45 -3.72 -2.46 -7.45
N ASN A 46 -3.78 -3.67 -7.99
CA ASN A 46 -4.03 -4.84 -7.14
C ASN A 46 -2.87 -4.98 -6.12
N VAL A 47 -3.13 -5.69 -5.02
CA VAL A 47 -2.20 -5.81 -3.89
C VAL A 47 -0.81 -6.32 -4.31
N GLU A 48 -0.71 -7.42 -5.05
CA GLU A 48 0.61 -7.96 -5.44
C GLU A 48 1.39 -7.02 -6.38
N PRO A 49 0.81 -6.44 -7.46
CA PRO A 49 1.49 -5.41 -8.24
C PRO A 49 1.97 -4.23 -7.39
N PHE A 50 1.16 -3.75 -6.44
CA PHE A 50 1.61 -2.71 -5.51
C PHE A 50 2.81 -3.17 -4.68
N TRP A 51 2.79 -4.38 -4.13
CA TRP A 51 3.92 -4.92 -3.37
C TRP A 51 5.21 -5.03 -4.19
N LEU A 52 5.12 -5.43 -5.46
CA LEU A 52 6.27 -5.50 -6.35
C LEU A 52 6.87 -4.12 -6.63
N GLU A 53 6.04 -3.11 -6.85
CA GLU A 53 6.51 -1.73 -7.02
C GLU A 53 7.07 -1.17 -5.71
N TYR A 54 6.37 -1.38 -4.61
CA TYR A 54 6.81 -0.99 -3.28
C TYR A 54 8.20 -1.55 -2.93
N ALA A 55 8.43 -2.85 -3.18
CA ALA A 55 9.69 -3.53 -2.89
C ALA A 55 10.86 -2.95 -3.70
N LYS A 56 10.64 -2.65 -4.99
CA LYS A 56 11.65 -2.01 -5.86
C LYS A 56 12.05 -0.62 -5.37
N GLN A 57 11.13 0.12 -4.77
CA GLN A 57 11.27 1.55 -4.50
C GLN A 57 11.71 1.86 -3.05
N ASN A 58 11.44 0.97 -2.09
CA ASN A 58 11.57 1.29 -0.66
C ASN A 58 12.85 0.75 0.01
N GLY A 59 13.98 0.80 -0.70
CA GLY A 59 15.30 0.42 -0.19
C GLY A 59 15.41 -1.04 0.25
N GLY A 60 16.59 -1.43 0.75
CA GLY A 60 16.92 -2.81 1.08
C GLY A 60 17.03 -3.71 -0.16
N LEU A 61 17.53 -4.92 0.03
CA LEU A 61 17.54 -5.93 -1.03
C LEU A 61 16.12 -6.51 -1.21
N THR A 62 15.69 -6.61 -2.46
CA THR A 62 14.49 -7.40 -2.79
C THR A 62 14.94 -8.80 -3.19
N TRP A 63 14.65 -9.78 -2.35
CA TRP A 63 14.99 -11.19 -2.53
C TRP A 63 14.11 -11.91 -3.58
N GLY A 64 13.21 -11.17 -4.23
CA GLY A 64 12.30 -11.69 -5.23
C GLY A 64 11.15 -12.50 -4.63
N LYS A 65 10.58 -13.36 -5.46
CA LYS A 65 9.51 -14.29 -5.08
C LYS A 65 10.10 -15.68 -4.87
N THR A 66 9.83 -16.30 -3.73
CA THR A 66 10.36 -17.62 -3.34
C THR A 66 9.50 -18.24 -2.25
N ASP A 67 9.63 -19.54 -2.01
CA ASP A 67 8.96 -20.30 -0.95
C ASP A 67 9.84 -20.50 0.30
N SER A 68 11.05 -19.95 0.31
CA SER A 68 12.05 -20.12 1.37
C SER A 68 12.62 -18.79 1.84
N TYR A 69 12.91 -18.69 3.14
CA TYR A 69 13.54 -17.49 3.70
C TYR A 69 15.05 -17.50 3.48
N PRO A 70 15.66 -16.35 3.12
CA PRO A 70 17.11 -16.21 3.05
C PRO A 70 17.78 -16.42 4.40
N ASP A 71 19.06 -16.81 4.37
CA ASP A 71 19.87 -16.97 5.57
C ASP A 71 19.96 -15.64 6.35
N TYR A 72 19.78 -15.72 7.68
CA TYR A 72 19.71 -14.54 8.56
C TYR A 72 21.02 -13.74 8.62
N ASP A 73 22.15 -14.33 8.24
CA ASP A 73 23.46 -13.66 8.16
C ASP A 73 23.63 -12.80 6.90
N LYS A 74 22.75 -12.96 5.90
CA LYS A 74 22.78 -12.23 4.63
C LYS A 74 21.74 -11.13 4.51
N VAL A 75 20.74 -11.11 5.39
CA VAL A 75 19.63 -10.16 5.35
C VAL A 75 19.95 -8.90 6.15
N ASN A 76 19.49 -7.76 5.64
CA ASN A 76 19.63 -6.47 6.31
C ASN A 76 18.26 -5.90 6.69
N GLU A 77 18.24 -5.01 7.68
CA GLU A 77 17.03 -4.28 8.07
C GLU A 77 16.42 -3.56 6.86
N GLY A 78 15.12 -3.76 6.64
CA GLY A 78 14.39 -3.22 5.50
C GLY A 78 14.47 -4.09 4.24
N ASP A 79 15.19 -5.21 4.23
CA ASP A 79 15.12 -6.17 3.12
C ASP A 79 13.70 -6.69 2.95
N LYS A 80 13.34 -7.02 1.71
CA LYS A 80 11.99 -7.44 1.34
C LYS A 80 12.00 -8.73 0.56
N ILE A 81 10.97 -9.54 0.78
CA ILE A 81 10.78 -10.79 0.05
C ILE A 81 9.30 -11.04 -0.18
N LEU A 82 8.95 -11.60 -1.33
CA LEU A 82 7.60 -12.05 -1.60
C LEU A 82 7.55 -13.56 -1.34
N ILE A 83 7.17 -13.95 -0.11
CA ILE A 83 7.11 -15.36 0.27
C ILE A 83 5.88 -16.01 -0.38
N GLN A 84 6.07 -17.18 -0.99
CA GLN A 84 5.05 -17.93 -1.70
C GLN A 84 4.57 -19.12 -0.85
N LEU A 85 3.27 -19.14 -0.57
CA LEU A 85 2.58 -20.25 0.09
C LEU A 85 1.53 -20.85 -0.84
N ALA A 86 0.95 -21.99 -0.47
CA ALA A 86 -0.13 -22.63 -1.22
C ALA A 86 -1.37 -21.72 -1.36
N GLN A 87 -1.64 -20.89 -0.35
CA GLN A 87 -2.78 -19.97 -0.26
C GLN A 87 -2.56 -18.66 -1.04
N GLY A 88 -1.32 -18.38 -1.46
CA GLY A 88 -0.95 -17.16 -2.18
C GLY A 88 0.36 -16.56 -1.67
N ASN A 89 0.68 -15.38 -2.17
CA ASN A 89 1.91 -14.69 -1.80
C ASN A 89 1.67 -13.78 -0.59
N CYS A 90 2.75 -13.45 0.12
CA CYS A 90 2.77 -12.37 1.10
C CYS A 90 4.06 -11.57 0.98
N LEU A 91 3.96 -10.24 0.99
CA LEU A 91 5.15 -9.40 1.10
C LEU A 91 5.62 -9.39 2.55
N MET A 92 6.87 -9.79 2.76
CA MET A 92 7.56 -9.75 4.04
C MET A 92 8.66 -8.69 4.01
N GLU A 93 8.92 -8.09 5.16
CA GLU A 93 9.99 -7.12 5.40
C GLU A 93 10.81 -7.57 6.62
N PHE A 94 12.13 -7.57 6.49
CA PHE A 94 13.03 -7.88 7.60
C PHE A 94 13.11 -6.65 8.50
N PHE A 95 12.54 -6.76 9.70
CA PHE A 95 12.37 -5.63 10.60
C PHE A 95 12.51 -6.04 12.07
N HIS A 96 13.40 -5.37 12.79
CA HIS A 96 13.85 -5.69 14.13
C HIS A 96 14.34 -7.15 14.23
N SER A 97 15.29 -7.49 13.35
CA SER A 97 16.00 -8.78 13.35
C SER A 97 15.15 -10.02 13.05
N ARG A 98 13.99 -9.85 12.41
CA ARG A 98 13.15 -10.97 11.96
C ARG A 98 12.26 -10.58 10.78
N TRP A 99 11.84 -11.57 10.01
CA TRP A 99 10.82 -11.38 8.98
C TRP A 99 9.46 -11.08 9.59
N ARG A 100 8.82 -10.02 9.10
CA ARG A 100 7.45 -9.62 9.44
C ARG A 100 6.65 -9.43 8.16
N ARG A 101 5.32 -9.55 8.21
CA ARG A 101 4.50 -9.11 7.08
C ARG A 101 4.77 -7.63 6.87
N ALA A 102 4.97 -7.19 5.64
CA ALA A 102 5.25 -5.78 5.35
C ALA A 102 4.15 -4.87 5.90
N ASN A 103 2.88 -5.32 5.92
CA ASN A 103 1.78 -4.57 6.51
C ASN A 103 1.88 -4.43 8.05
N ASP A 104 2.50 -5.37 8.77
CA ASP A 104 2.74 -5.21 10.22
C ASP A 104 3.79 -4.12 10.51
N VAL A 105 4.64 -3.81 9.53
CA VAL A 105 5.67 -2.76 9.61
C VAL A 105 5.10 -1.42 9.11
N ARG A 106 4.44 -1.44 7.95
CA ARG A 106 4.00 -0.24 7.22
C ARG A 106 2.59 0.25 7.56
N ARG A 107 1.75 -0.60 8.15
CA ARG A 107 0.40 -0.26 8.65
C ARG A 107 -0.49 0.37 7.57
N TRP A 108 -0.51 -0.21 6.38
CA TRP A 108 -1.31 0.29 5.27
C TRP A 108 -2.81 0.17 5.53
N ASN A 109 -3.27 -1.06 5.80
CA ASN A 109 -4.66 -1.35 6.10
C ASN A 109 -4.78 -2.77 6.68
N ASP A 110 -5.65 -2.98 7.68
CA ASP A 110 -5.80 -4.29 8.33
C ASP A 110 -6.29 -5.39 7.39
N GLN A 111 -7.06 -5.06 6.34
CA GLN A 111 -7.50 -6.04 5.35
C GLN A 111 -6.34 -6.67 4.57
N VAL A 112 -5.20 -5.99 4.45
CA VAL A 112 -4.01 -6.51 3.76
C VAL A 112 -3.42 -7.71 4.50
N ASN A 113 -3.60 -7.81 5.82
CA ASN A 113 -3.18 -9.00 6.58
C ASN A 113 -3.97 -10.26 6.21
N ASN A 114 -5.16 -10.09 5.62
CA ASN A 114 -6.04 -11.17 5.18
C ASN A 114 -5.89 -11.50 3.68
N PHE A 115 -4.95 -10.83 2.98
CA PHE A 115 -4.74 -11.04 1.55
C PHE A 115 -3.76 -12.18 1.27
N GLY A 116 -4.11 -13.04 0.30
CA GLY A 116 -3.22 -14.09 -0.21
C GLY A 116 -2.72 -15.04 0.87
N GLY A 117 -1.41 -15.25 0.92
CA GLY A 117 -0.77 -16.12 1.91
C GLY A 117 -0.54 -15.47 3.27
N CYS A 118 -0.75 -14.16 3.42
CA CYS A 118 -0.38 -13.42 4.64
C CYS A 118 -0.99 -13.91 5.96
N PRO A 119 -2.19 -14.50 6.01
CA PRO A 119 -2.70 -15.12 7.23
C PRO A 119 -1.87 -16.29 7.73
N HIS A 120 -1.17 -16.99 6.83
CA HIS A 120 -0.57 -18.31 7.07
C HIS A 120 0.97 -18.30 7.07
N VAL A 121 1.63 -17.14 6.90
CA VAL A 121 3.10 -17.05 6.74
C VAL A 121 3.93 -17.48 7.96
N PHE A 122 3.29 -17.71 9.09
CA PHE A 122 3.92 -18.11 10.36
C PHE A 122 3.41 -19.45 10.91
N GLU A 123 2.62 -20.18 10.12
CA GLU A 123 2.13 -21.52 10.46
C GLU A 123 3.20 -22.59 10.26
#